data_AF-A0AB34JNI8-F1
#
_entry.id   AF-A0AB34JNI8-F1
#
_cell.length_a   1.000
_cell.length_b   1.000
_cell.length_c   1.000
_cell.angle_alpha   90.00
_cell.angle_beta   90.00
_cell.angle_gamma   90.00
#
_symmetry.space_group_name_H-M   'P 1'
#
loop_
_entity.id
_entity.type
_entity.pdbx_description
1 polymer ?
#
loop_
_entity_poly.entity_id
_entity_poly.type
_entity_poly.pdbx_seq_one_letter_code
_entity_poly.pdbx_strand_id
1 'polypeptide(L)'
;MASEACAPLLVEQWGPRACVLNESYGCASPERMWTDAGCAGRFHCGASRALRRCVAPHPAAGRAFCSCSPPRTPPPPPRGATSARGVEQLPHVYVGAAGHWGVRGVFATDVARAERWVSAQSRYVAPGAFRAKVVNGSLWVKLIHARRQWMERTNVLRLVLMAVSAREGVAEADFTYVHNDEDPNPVRGAECGAAWPRHCDDTKLPLFTNARGNATFSIPLPDFSWVGWGTSAPPWCTLHATMAAAGAARPWAERSALGYFSGGLGSGHQRSQLKALANRSEAVGLLRVRDVSPRFYTLANSVKSGRDAPEPLSAACGYKYLLSVPGFGYSNRLKALLLCGAVVIHVEPYRSAQEFFRPMLVPGRHFVVVGSVREILPAIRKLRANDTLAQRIGRAGRRLVLTHLTMNHTVKYVRALLSAYSRVLRNPVVLEPGYARIRTAADLARLTRLCECTGHSKVCAGPEGLLFSPGTGGASPPVEGERDRGLGGEHRAAPGRGMREERPRRSAADQARKDRAKAEWLRREALLSESHGSSHCCSGYDCPLDICPEAV
;
A
#
# COMPACT_ATOMS: atom_id res chain seq x y z
N MET A 1 -38.15 -32.83 -29.41
CA MET A 1 -37.45 -31.79 -28.63
C MET A 1 -35.96 -31.87 -28.95
N ALA A 2 -35.43 -30.94 -29.74
CA ALA A 2 -33.99 -30.83 -29.99
C ALA A 2 -33.45 -29.71 -29.10
N SER A 3 -32.58 -30.03 -28.13
CA SER A 3 -31.95 -28.99 -27.30
C SER A 3 -30.86 -28.29 -28.12
N GLU A 4 -31.07 -27.00 -28.39
CA GLU A 4 -30.16 -25.99 -28.96
C GLU A 4 -28.93 -25.75 -28.07
N ALA A 5 -28.17 -26.81 -27.79
CA ALA A 5 -27.05 -26.80 -26.88
C ALA A 5 -25.78 -26.34 -27.60
N CYS A 6 -25.60 -25.02 -27.69
CA CYS A 6 -24.48 -24.29 -28.30
C CYS A 6 -24.44 -24.30 -29.84
N ALA A 7 -24.72 -23.14 -30.45
CA ALA A 7 -24.54 -22.88 -31.88
C ALA A 7 -23.86 -21.50 -32.05
N PRO A 8 -22.52 -21.43 -32.11
CA PRO A 8 -21.80 -20.18 -32.19
C PRO A 8 -21.94 -19.59 -33.59
N LEU A 9 -22.29 -18.31 -33.66
CA LEU A 9 -22.34 -17.58 -34.92
C LEU A 9 -21.25 -16.50 -34.92
N LEU A 10 -20.37 -16.51 -35.91
CA LEU A 10 -19.45 -15.40 -36.14
C LEU A 10 -20.23 -14.14 -36.54
N VAL A 11 -19.96 -13.05 -35.84
CA VAL A 11 -20.57 -11.73 -36.07
C VAL A 11 -19.59 -10.80 -36.74
N GLU A 12 -18.31 -10.91 -36.39
CA GLU A 12 -17.27 -10.02 -36.86
C GLU A 12 -15.92 -10.72 -36.81
N GLN A 13 -15.17 -10.71 -37.92
CA GLN A 13 -13.86 -11.33 -38.00
C GLN A 13 -12.74 -10.30 -37.79
N TRP A 14 -11.73 -10.68 -37.01
CA TRP A 14 -10.56 -9.87 -36.67
C TRP A 14 -9.23 -10.53 -37.04
N GLY A 15 -9.23 -11.85 -37.25
CA GLY A 15 -8.04 -12.60 -37.64
C GLY A 15 -7.78 -12.55 -39.15
N PRO A 16 -6.51 -12.77 -39.59
CA PRO A 16 -6.14 -12.79 -41.00
C PRO A 16 -6.67 -14.02 -41.75
N ARG A 17 -7.07 -15.09 -41.03
CA ARG A 17 -7.68 -16.29 -41.62
C ARG A 17 -9.19 -16.25 -41.44
N ALA A 18 -9.92 -16.63 -42.48
CA ALA A 18 -11.38 -16.77 -42.44
C ALA A 18 -11.82 -17.73 -41.32
N CYS A 19 -12.76 -17.28 -40.50
CA CYS A 19 -13.36 -18.10 -39.45
C CYS A 19 -14.53 -18.92 -40.03
N VAL A 20 -14.36 -20.22 -40.19
CA VAL A 20 -15.36 -21.16 -40.72
C VAL A 20 -15.86 -22.08 -39.60
N LEU A 21 -17.18 -22.21 -39.47
CA LEU A 21 -17.82 -23.00 -38.41
C LEU A 21 -17.50 -24.49 -38.58
N ASN A 22 -17.18 -25.15 -37.48
CA ASN A 22 -16.70 -26.53 -37.34
C ASN A 22 -15.31 -26.83 -37.94
N GLU A 23 -14.75 -25.93 -38.73
CA GLU A 23 -13.40 -26.07 -39.27
C GLU A 23 -12.36 -25.30 -38.45
N SER A 24 -12.62 -24.01 -38.21
CA SER A 24 -11.70 -23.13 -37.50
C SER A 24 -12.28 -22.54 -36.21
N TYR A 25 -13.57 -22.77 -35.95
CA TYR A 25 -14.19 -22.51 -34.65
C TYR A 25 -15.43 -23.39 -34.48
N GLY A 26 -15.81 -23.74 -33.26
CA GLY A 26 -16.98 -24.59 -33.03
C GLY A 26 -17.31 -24.75 -31.54
N CYS A 27 -18.30 -25.56 -31.20
CA CYS A 27 -18.58 -25.88 -29.80
C CYS A 27 -17.63 -26.97 -29.27
N ALA A 28 -17.14 -26.77 -28.06
CA ALA A 28 -16.48 -27.81 -27.27
C ALA A 28 -17.47 -28.44 -26.27
N SER A 29 -18.43 -27.64 -25.77
CA SER A 29 -19.54 -28.09 -24.93
C SER A 29 -20.69 -27.05 -24.99
N PRO A 30 -21.87 -27.30 -24.40
CA PRO A 30 -22.98 -26.34 -24.39
C PRO A 30 -22.62 -24.96 -23.81
N GLU A 31 -21.55 -24.88 -23.00
CA GLU A 31 -21.08 -23.67 -22.34
C GLU A 31 -19.70 -23.19 -22.81
N ARG A 32 -19.08 -23.85 -23.81
CA ARG A 32 -17.75 -23.49 -24.30
C ARG A 32 -17.64 -23.65 -25.81
N MET A 33 -17.03 -22.67 -26.46
CA MET A 33 -16.61 -22.74 -27.86
C MET A 33 -15.09 -22.76 -27.98
N TRP A 34 -14.59 -23.22 -29.12
CA TRP A 34 -13.17 -23.21 -29.48
C TRP A 34 -12.94 -22.42 -30.78
N THR A 35 -11.73 -21.90 -30.95
CA THR A 35 -11.21 -21.29 -32.19
C THR A 35 -9.80 -21.82 -32.45
N ASP A 36 -9.47 -22.13 -33.70
CA ASP A 36 -8.15 -22.57 -34.13
C ASP A 36 -7.23 -21.41 -34.51
N ALA A 37 -5.93 -21.71 -34.63
CA ALA A 37 -4.88 -20.77 -35.00
C ALA A 37 -5.23 -19.93 -36.24
N GLY A 38 -5.27 -18.61 -36.06
CA GLY A 38 -5.57 -17.63 -37.11
C GLY A 38 -7.04 -17.19 -37.19
N CYS A 39 -7.98 -17.92 -36.58
CA CYS A 39 -9.37 -17.48 -36.44
C CYS A 39 -9.54 -16.65 -35.17
N ALA A 40 -9.91 -15.38 -35.33
CA ALA A 40 -10.22 -14.46 -34.25
C ALA A 40 -11.44 -13.62 -34.63
N GLY A 41 -12.35 -13.42 -33.69
CA GLY A 41 -13.58 -12.69 -33.98
C GLY A 41 -14.51 -12.51 -32.78
N ARG A 42 -15.64 -11.87 -33.06
CA ARG A 42 -16.75 -11.69 -32.14
C ARG A 42 -17.84 -12.70 -32.51
N PHE A 43 -18.29 -13.48 -31.54
CA PHE A 43 -19.25 -14.56 -31.75
C PHE A 43 -20.49 -14.39 -30.88
N HIS A 44 -21.66 -14.78 -31.39
CA HIS A 44 -22.84 -15.05 -30.59
C HIS A 44 -22.78 -16.48 -30.07
N CYS A 45 -22.94 -16.69 -28.76
CA CYS A 45 -22.86 -18.01 -28.16
C CYS A 45 -24.22 -18.48 -27.59
N GLY A 46 -24.76 -19.58 -28.13
CA GLY A 46 -25.96 -20.25 -27.63
C GLY A 46 -27.26 -19.45 -27.76
N ALA A 47 -28.35 -19.93 -27.14
CA ALA A 47 -29.69 -19.35 -27.26
C ALA A 47 -29.80 -17.88 -26.76
N SER A 48 -28.90 -17.43 -25.87
CA SER A 48 -28.91 -16.06 -25.32
C SER A 48 -28.40 -14.97 -26.29
N ARG A 49 -27.80 -15.36 -27.44
CA ARG A 49 -27.15 -14.46 -28.42
C ARG A 49 -26.18 -13.42 -27.79
N ALA A 50 -25.59 -13.66 -26.63
CA ALA A 50 -24.63 -12.72 -26.05
C ALA A 50 -23.32 -12.67 -26.87
N LEU A 51 -22.83 -11.46 -27.19
CA LEU A 51 -21.57 -11.27 -27.90
C LEU A 51 -20.37 -11.60 -27.01
N ARG A 52 -19.46 -12.44 -27.51
CA ARG A 52 -18.21 -12.83 -26.85
C ARG A 52 -17.02 -12.60 -27.80
N ARG A 53 -15.91 -12.12 -27.23
CA ARG A 53 -14.65 -11.99 -27.95
C ARG A 53 -13.87 -13.28 -27.73
N CYS A 54 -13.50 -13.95 -28.82
CA CYS A 54 -12.67 -15.15 -28.76
C CYS A 54 -11.51 -15.00 -29.75
N VAL A 55 -10.29 -15.13 -29.25
CA VAL A 55 -9.07 -14.89 -30.02
C VAL A 55 -8.10 -16.03 -29.71
N ALA A 56 -7.75 -16.81 -30.74
CA ALA A 56 -6.66 -17.78 -30.62
C ALA A 56 -5.32 -17.04 -30.52
N PRO A 57 -4.52 -17.25 -29.46
CA PRO A 57 -3.24 -16.59 -29.31
C PRO A 57 -2.19 -17.25 -30.22
N HIS A 58 -1.80 -16.55 -31.30
CA HIS A 58 -0.65 -16.83 -32.18
C HIS A 58 -0.70 -18.18 -32.97
N PRO A 59 -0.13 -18.28 -34.18
CA PRO A 59 -0.39 -19.40 -35.10
C PRO A 59 0.21 -20.77 -34.73
N ALA A 60 0.94 -20.88 -33.62
CA ALA A 60 1.74 -22.05 -33.30
C ALA A 60 1.50 -22.51 -31.85
N ALA A 61 0.31 -23.07 -31.58
CA ALA A 61 0.05 -24.23 -30.71
C ALA A 61 -1.41 -24.25 -30.21
N GLY A 62 -2.28 -24.99 -30.92
CA GLY A 62 -3.54 -25.52 -30.38
C GLY A 62 -4.79 -24.62 -30.42
N ARG A 63 -5.94 -25.26 -30.17
CA ARG A 63 -7.25 -24.62 -30.06
C ARG A 63 -7.32 -23.72 -28.83
N ALA A 64 -7.80 -22.49 -29.01
CA ALA A 64 -8.18 -21.63 -27.90
C ALA A 64 -9.65 -21.85 -27.53
N PHE A 65 -9.97 -21.85 -26.23
CA PHE A 65 -11.33 -22.07 -25.74
C PHE A 65 -11.89 -20.82 -25.06
N CYS A 66 -13.14 -20.50 -25.33
CA CYS A 66 -13.86 -19.37 -24.76
C CYS A 66 -15.17 -19.79 -24.10
N SER A 67 -15.47 -19.20 -22.95
CA SER A 67 -16.71 -19.46 -22.22
C SER A 67 -17.91 -18.79 -22.90
N CYS A 68 -18.96 -19.59 -23.13
CA CYS A 68 -20.25 -19.15 -23.65
C CYS A 68 -21.22 -18.71 -22.53
N SER A 69 -20.92 -19.04 -21.27
CA SER A 69 -21.72 -18.62 -20.11
C SER A 69 -21.43 -17.15 -19.73
N PRO A 70 -22.43 -16.36 -19.30
CA PRO A 70 -22.17 -15.04 -18.70
C PRO A 70 -21.24 -15.19 -17.49
N PRO A 71 -20.34 -14.22 -17.22
CA PRO A 71 -19.56 -14.25 -16.00
C PRO A 71 -20.54 -14.33 -14.84
N ARG A 72 -20.46 -15.41 -14.04
CA ARG A 72 -21.32 -15.57 -12.86
C ARG A 72 -21.23 -14.29 -12.05
N THR A 73 -22.33 -13.55 -11.95
CA THR A 73 -22.48 -12.53 -10.92
C THR A 73 -22.08 -13.19 -9.59
N PRO A 74 -21.21 -12.56 -8.77
CA PRO A 74 -20.91 -13.11 -7.47
C PRO A 74 -22.25 -13.35 -6.75
N PRO A 75 -22.44 -14.51 -6.11
CA PRO A 75 -23.72 -14.83 -5.50
C PRO A 75 -24.12 -13.70 -4.55
N PRO A 76 -25.41 -13.32 -4.50
CA PRO A 76 -25.86 -12.44 -3.44
C PRO A 76 -25.47 -13.10 -2.10
N PRO A 77 -24.97 -12.33 -1.12
CA PRO A 77 -24.65 -12.90 0.18
C PRO A 77 -25.88 -13.64 0.71
N PRO A 78 -25.70 -14.79 1.39
CA PRO A 78 -26.81 -15.63 1.82
C PRO A 78 -27.84 -14.78 2.58
N ARG A 79 -29.10 -14.89 2.16
CA ARG A 79 -30.24 -14.28 2.87
C ARG A 79 -30.26 -14.88 4.27
N GLY A 80 -29.91 -14.05 5.25
CA GLY A 80 -29.70 -14.46 6.65
C GLY A 80 -28.42 -13.92 7.29
N ALA A 81 -27.47 -13.37 6.53
CA ALA A 81 -26.27 -12.73 7.10
C ALA A 81 -26.52 -11.24 7.43
N THR A 82 -27.38 -10.96 8.39
CA THR A 82 -27.41 -9.67 9.08
C THR A 82 -26.20 -9.56 10.02
N SER A 83 -25.08 -9.07 9.50
CA SER A 83 -24.21 -8.07 10.15
C SER A 83 -23.03 -7.80 9.23
N ALA A 84 -22.68 -6.53 9.05
CA ALA A 84 -21.37 -6.20 8.53
C ALA A 84 -20.34 -6.76 9.52
N ARG A 85 -19.69 -7.88 9.16
CA ARG A 85 -18.66 -8.51 9.99
C ARG A 85 -17.51 -7.51 10.18
N GLY A 86 -17.17 -7.21 11.43
CA GLY A 86 -16.09 -6.28 11.75
C GLY A 86 -14.72 -6.83 11.39
N VAL A 87 -13.71 -5.96 11.44
CA VAL A 87 -12.34 -6.29 11.04
C VAL A 87 -11.73 -7.39 11.90
N GLU A 88 -12.17 -7.52 13.15
CA GLU A 88 -11.80 -8.58 14.08
C GLU A 88 -12.13 -10.00 13.60
N GLN A 89 -13.01 -10.14 12.61
CA GLN A 89 -13.33 -11.43 12.04
C GLN A 89 -12.35 -11.83 10.92
N LEU A 90 -11.58 -10.91 10.34
CA LEU A 90 -10.68 -11.20 9.21
C LEU A 90 -9.55 -12.21 9.45
N PRO A 91 -9.08 -12.53 10.67
CA PRO A 91 -7.99 -13.47 10.85
C PRO A 91 -8.15 -14.82 10.12
N HIS A 92 -9.38 -15.34 9.96
CA HIS A 92 -9.62 -16.58 9.22
C HIS A 92 -9.27 -16.51 7.71
N VAL A 93 -9.24 -15.31 7.13
CA VAL A 93 -8.81 -15.07 5.74
C VAL A 93 -7.30 -15.25 5.62
N TYR A 94 -6.58 -14.97 6.70
CA TYR A 94 -5.12 -14.97 6.73
C TYR A 94 -4.54 -16.23 7.36
N VAL A 95 -5.25 -16.85 8.30
CA VAL A 95 -4.78 -17.94 9.16
C VAL A 95 -5.80 -19.09 9.15
N GLY A 96 -5.33 -20.35 9.23
CA GLY A 96 -6.18 -21.54 9.38
C GLY A 96 -6.53 -22.27 8.07
N ALA A 97 -7.52 -23.16 8.14
CA ALA A 97 -7.94 -24.03 7.03
C ALA A 97 -8.60 -23.28 5.85
N ALA A 98 -9.30 -22.18 6.15
CA ALA A 98 -9.86 -21.27 5.15
C ALA A 98 -8.85 -20.20 4.66
N GLY A 99 -7.70 -20.08 5.32
CA GLY A 99 -6.63 -19.15 4.96
C GLY A 99 -5.56 -19.78 4.08
N HIS A 100 -4.60 -18.97 3.62
CA HIS A 100 -3.54 -19.43 2.69
C HIS A 100 -2.52 -20.38 3.31
N TRP A 101 -2.49 -20.49 4.64
CA TRP A 101 -1.63 -21.44 5.33
C TRP A 101 -2.08 -22.87 5.04
N GLY A 102 -3.39 -23.15 5.04
CA GLY A 102 -3.94 -24.40 4.50
C GLY A 102 -3.26 -25.69 5.01
N VAL A 103 -2.72 -25.69 6.23
CA VAL A 103 -1.87 -26.77 6.76
C VAL A 103 -2.42 -27.37 8.03
N ARG A 104 -2.00 -28.62 8.29
CA ARG A 104 -2.14 -29.36 9.54
C ARG A 104 -1.52 -28.67 10.77
N GLY A 105 -0.98 -27.45 10.67
CA GLY A 105 -0.45 -26.63 11.77
C GLY A 105 0.80 -25.83 11.38
N VAL A 106 1.22 -24.90 12.24
CA VAL A 106 2.49 -24.15 12.21
C VAL A 106 3.37 -24.65 13.34
N PHE A 107 4.59 -25.09 13.03
CA PHE A 107 5.52 -25.64 14.02
C PHE A 107 6.55 -24.59 14.46
N ALA A 108 7.14 -24.77 15.64
CA ALA A 108 8.21 -23.90 16.12
C ALA A 108 9.40 -23.82 15.14
N THR A 109 9.66 -24.91 14.39
CA THR A 109 10.67 -24.97 13.33
C THR A 109 10.35 -24.05 12.14
N ASP A 110 9.08 -23.81 11.85
CA ASP A 110 8.65 -22.92 10.77
C ASP A 110 8.86 -21.46 11.16
N VAL A 111 8.54 -21.12 12.41
CA VAL A 111 8.81 -19.77 12.96
C VAL A 111 10.32 -19.52 13.05
N ALA A 112 11.10 -20.51 13.50
CA ALA A 112 12.55 -20.41 13.51
C ALA A 112 13.15 -20.27 12.09
N ARG A 113 12.54 -20.91 11.09
CA ARG A 113 12.92 -20.74 9.68
C ARG A 113 12.62 -19.32 9.20
N ALA A 114 11.45 -18.77 9.54
CA ALA A 114 11.12 -17.38 9.23
C ALA A 114 12.11 -16.40 9.89
N GLU A 115 12.48 -16.62 11.16
CA GLU A 115 13.51 -15.82 11.82
C GLU A 115 14.87 -15.90 11.11
N ARG A 116 15.35 -17.09 10.76
CA ARG A 116 16.62 -17.27 10.03
C ARG A 116 16.58 -16.57 8.67
N TRP A 117 15.48 -16.75 7.93
CA TRP A 117 15.28 -16.10 6.65
C TRP A 117 15.36 -14.58 6.78
N VAL A 118 14.65 -14.01 7.77
CA VAL A 118 14.67 -12.57 8.06
C VAL A 118 16.06 -12.09 8.44
N SER A 119 16.76 -12.84 9.29
CA SER A 119 18.11 -12.51 9.78
C SER A 119 19.17 -12.52 8.68
N ALA A 120 18.97 -13.35 7.64
CA ALA A 120 19.82 -13.41 6.46
C ALA A 120 19.55 -12.27 5.47
N GLN A 121 18.47 -11.50 5.65
CA GLN A 121 18.15 -10.39 4.76
C GLN A 121 19.00 -9.16 5.05
N SER A 122 19.11 -8.28 4.05
CA SER A 122 19.69 -6.96 4.30
C SER A 122 18.79 -6.15 5.22
N ARG A 123 19.41 -5.21 5.94
CA ARG A 123 18.69 -4.21 6.75
C ARG A 123 17.70 -3.34 5.96
N TYR A 124 17.70 -3.38 4.63
CA TYR A 124 16.76 -2.64 3.79
C TYR A 124 15.57 -3.50 3.35
N VAL A 125 15.73 -4.82 3.33
CA VAL A 125 14.68 -5.78 2.98
C VAL A 125 13.84 -6.14 4.20
N ALA A 126 14.47 -6.23 5.38
CA ALA A 126 13.77 -6.56 6.62
C ALA A 126 14.03 -5.57 7.79
N PRO A 127 13.97 -4.25 7.57
CA PRO A 127 14.18 -3.28 8.64
C PRO A 127 13.09 -3.35 9.71
N GLY A 128 13.48 -3.13 10.97
CA GLY A 128 12.55 -3.17 12.10
C GLY A 128 12.00 -4.57 12.37
N ALA A 129 12.65 -5.61 11.85
CA ALA A 129 12.24 -6.98 12.09
C ALA A 129 12.50 -7.42 13.53
N PHE A 130 11.60 -8.24 14.04
CA PHE A 130 11.68 -8.83 15.37
C PHE A 130 10.98 -10.18 15.42
N ARG A 131 11.33 -10.99 16.42
CA ARG A 131 10.53 -12.14 16.85
C ARG A 131 9.84 -11.77 18.15
N ALA A 132 8.55 -12.08 18.26
CA ALA A 132 7.75 -11.82 19.43
C ALA A 132 7.08 -13.10 19.91
N LYS A 133 7.00 -13.24 21.23
CA LYS A 133 6.31 -14.32 21.91
C LYS A 133 5.31 -13.76 22.91
N VAL A 134 4.14 -14.39 22.99
CA VAL A 134 3.17 -14.18 24.06
C VAL A 134 3.19 -15.44 24.92
N VAL A 135 3.61 -15.30 26.18
CA VAL A 135 3.72 -16.41 27.14
C VAL A 135 3.12 -15.93 28.46
N ASN A 136 2.17 -16.69 29.01
CA ASN A 136 1.44 -16.33 30.25
C ASN A 136 0.92 -14.88 30.23
N GLY A 137 0.29 -14.48 29.12
CA GLY A 137 -0.26 -13.13 28.93
C GLY A 137 0.78 -12.00 28.85
N SER A 138 2.08 -12.31 28.80
CA SER A 138 3.15 -11.31 28.70
C SER A 138 3.77 -11.31 27.32
N LEU A 139 4.04 -10.11 26.79
CA LEU A 139 4.75 -9.91 25.53
C LEU A 139 6.27 -9.94 25.75
N TRP A 140 6.96 -10.74 24.95
CA TRP A 140 8.41 -10.88 24.94
C TRP A 140 8.93 -10.64 23.53
N VAL A 141 9.96 -9.81 23.37
CA VAL A 141 10.45 -9.38 22.06
C VAL A 141 11.95 -9.56 21.95
N LYS A 142 12.40 -10.12 20.82
CA LYS A 142 13.79 -10.15 20.38
C LYS A 142 13.91 -9.38 19.07
N LEU A 143 14.66 -8.28 19.08
CA LEU A 143 14.94 -7.51 17.87
C LEU A 143 15.93 -8.26 16.97
N ILE A 144 15.70 -8.25 15.66
CA ILE A 144 16.58 -8.89 14.66
C ILE A 144 17.32 -7.80 13.86
N HIS A 145 16.56 -6.87 13.25
CA HIS A 145 17.10 -5.76 12.47
C HIS A 145 16.68 -4.41 13.03
N ALA A 146 17.22 -4.06 14.19
CA ALA A 146 16.99 -2.78 14.85
C ALA A 146 18.11 -1.79 14.55
N ARG A 147 17.82 -0.79 13.71
CA ARG A 147 18.72 0.33 13.42
C ARG A 147 17.97 1.62 13.68
N ARG A 148 18.62 2.61 14.30
CA ARG A 148 18.01 3.87 14.77
C ARG A 148 17.12 4.53 13.70
N GLN A 149 17.56 4.55 12.45
CA GLN A 149 16.84 5.18 11.32
C GLN A 149 15.60 4.42 10.82
N TRP A 150 15.33 3.22 11.33
CA TRP A 150 14.19 2.38 10.94
C TRP A 150 13.36 1.92 12.15
N MET A 151 13.63 2.46 13.34
CA MET A 151 12.99 1.99 14.57
C MET A 151 11.50 2.31 14.60
N GLU A 152 11.02 3.29 13.84
CA GLU A 152 9.60 3.56 13.67
C GLU A 152 8.82 2.36 13.13
N ARG A 153 9.47 1.49 12.33
CA ARG A 153 8.84 0.27 11.81
C ARG A 153 8.51 -0.74 12.90
N THR A 154 9.15 -0.62 14.07
CA THR A 154 8.85 -1.44 15.26
C THR A 154 7.66 -0.89 16.07
N ASN A 155 7.12 0.29 15.76
CA ASN A 155 6.00 0.88 16.50
C ASN A 155 4.75 -0.01 16.47
N VAL A 156 4.61 -0.92 15.51
CA VAL A 156 3.57 -1.96 15.51
C VAL A 156 3.54 -2.76 16.84
N LEU A 157 4.66 -2.88 17.55
CA LEU A 157 4.73 -3.50 18.87
C LEU A 157 3.85 -2.80 19.91
N ARG A 158 3.54 -1.51 19.74
CA ARG A 158 2.57 -0.80 20.58
C ARG A 158 1.16 -1.36 20.40
N LEU A 159 0.75 -1.66 19.17
CA LEU A 159 -0.53 -2.33 18.90
C LEU A 159 -0.57 -3.76 19.46
N VAL A 160 0.54 -4.50 19.31
CA VAL A 160 0.66 -5.84 19.88
C VAL A 160 0.57 -5.79 21.40
N LEU A 161 1.27 -4.84 22.04
CA LEU A 161 1.20 -4.64 23.49
C LEU A 161 -0.22 -4.30 23.94
N MET A 162 -0.91 -3.35 23.29
CA MET A 162 -2.31 -3.03 23.60
C MET A 162 -3.22 -4.26 23.46
N ALA A 163 -3.02 -5.08 22.44
CA ALA A 163 -3.79 -6.30 22.25
C ALA A 163 -3.52 -7.37 23.32
N VAL A 164 -2.25 -7.54 23.73
CA VAL A 164 -1.82 -8.52 24.73
C VAL A 164 -2.22 -8.11 26.15
N SER A 165 -2.14 -6.83 26.47
CA SER A 165 -2.48 -6.26 27.78
C SER A 165 -3.98 -6.10 28.04
N ALA A 166 -4.83 -6.42 27.06
CA ALA A 166 -6.28 -6.36 27.22
C ALA A 166 -6.77 -7.36 28.29
N ARG A 167 -7.86 -7.02 29.00
CA ARG A 167 -8.39 -7.82 30.13
C ARG A 167 -8.65 -9.29 29.81
N GLU A 168 -9.10 -9.59 28.61
CA GLU A 168 -9.41 -10.96 28.17
C GLU A 168 -8.15 -11.81 27.91
N GLY A 169 -6.96 -11.19 27.93
CA GLY A 169 -5.69 -11.83 27.60
C GLY A 169 -5.62 -12.27 26.13
N VAL A 170 -4.46 -12.81 25.75
CA VAL A 170 -4.22 -13.40 24.42
C VAL A 170 -3.57 -14.76 24.63
N ALA A 171 -4.00 -15.74 23.82
CA ALA A 171 -3.43 -17.08 23.81
C ALA A 171 -1.94 -17.03 23.42
N GLU A 172 -1.19 -18.08 23.78
CA GLU A 172 0.23 -18.13 23.48
C GLU A 172 0.51 -18.02 21.99
N ALA A 173 1.52 -17.23 21.63
CA ALA A 173 1.88 -17.00 20.24
C ALA A 173 3.40 -16.91 20.09
N ASP A 174 3.93 -17.38 18.97
CA ASP A 174 5.34 -17.26 18.59
C ASP A 174 5.44 -16.89 17.12
N PHE A 175 5.82 -15.66 16.82
CA PHE A 175 5.78 -15.14 15.47
C PHE A 175 6.97 -14.23 15.15
N THR A 176 7.36 -14.23 13.88
CA THR A 176 8.33 -13.29 13.33
C THR A 176 7.60 -12.22 12.54
N TYR A 177 7.97 -10.96 12.75
CA TYR A 177 7.45 -9.83 12.00
C TYR A 177 8.56 -9.13 11.22
N VAL A 178 8.20 -8.66 10.02
CA VAL A 178 9.04 -7.82 9.18
C VAL A 178 8.22 -6.68 8.59
N HIS A 179 8.84 -5.51 8.46
CA HIS A 179 8.23 -4.36 7.81
C HIS A 179 8.98 -3.97 6.55
N ASN A 180 8.30 -3.94 5.41
CA ASN A 180 8.85 -3.38 4.20
C ASN A 180 7.76 -2.78 3.28
N ASP A 181 8.16 -1.91 2.36
CA ASP A 181 7.22 -1.26 1.43
C ASP A 181 6.55 -2.31 0.54
N GLU A 182 7.34 -3.25 0.04
CA GLU A 182 6.89 -4.46 -0.64
C GLU A 182 6.96 -5.66 0.33
N ASP A 183 6.03 -6.61 0.21
CA ASP A 183 6.02 -7.81 1.04
C ASP A 183 7.29 -8.64 0.77
N PRO A 184 8.19 -8.79 1.76
CA PRO A 184 9.50 -9.38 1.50
C PRO A 184 9.47 -10.91 1.54
N ASN A 185 8.36 -11.53 1.98
CA ASN A 185 8.20 -12.99 2.07
C ASN A 185 8.37 -13.65 0.67
N PRO A 186 9.02 -14.82 0.57
CA PRO A 186 9.14 -15.53 -0.68
C PRO A 186 7.83 -15.66 -1.48
N VAL A 187 7.98 -15.46 -2.80
CA VAL A 187 6.90 -15.47 -3.77
C VAL A 187 6.69 -16.88 -4.30
N ARG A 188 5.43 -17.29 -4.47
CA ARG A 188 5.04 -18.58 -5.05
C ARG A 188 5.58 -18.76 -6.48
N GLY A 189 6.26 -19.88 -6.71
CA GLY A 189 6.74 -20.44 -7.97
C GLY A 189 6.58 -19.59 -9.23
N ALA A 190 5.64 -19.96 -10.12
CA ALA A 190 5.44 -19.40 -11.47
C ALA A 190 5.23 -17.87 -11.52
N GLU A 191 4.98 -17.22 -10.37
CA GLU A 191 4.84 -15.77 -10.27
C GLU A 191 6.19 -15.06 -10.01
N CYS A 192 7.32 -15.77 -10.01
CA CYS A 192 8.66 -15.26 -9.71
C CYS A 192 9.21 -14.21 -10.73
N GLY A 193 8.84 -14.30 -12.00
CA GLY A 193 9.65 -13.74 -13.11
C GLY A 193 9.76 -12.22 -13.28
N ALA A 194 9.28 -11.34 -12.37
CA ALA A 194 9.18 -9.90 -12.67
C ALA A 194 9.34 -8.86 -11.54
N ALA A 195 9.73 -9.20 -10.30
CA ALA A 195 9.84 -8.18 -9.22
C ALA A 195 10.97 -8.47 -8.21
N TRP A 196 11.33 -7.44 -7.43
CA TRP A 196 12.39 -7.45 -6.42
C TRP A 196 11.78 -7.35 -5.01
N PRO A 197 12.34 -7.97 -3.96
CA PRO A 197 13.47 -8.90 -4.00
C PRO A 197 13.06 -10.28 -4.55
N ARG A 198 13.97 -10.88 -5.33
CA ARG A 198 13.77 -12.20 -5.96
C ARG A 198 14.06 -13.30 -4.93
N HIS A 199 13.13 -13.55 -4.01
CA HIS A 199 13.14 -14.78 -3.22
C HIS A 199 12.03 -15.69 -3.75
N CYS A 200 12.39 -16.49 -4.75
CA CYS A 200 11.47 -17.43 -5.38
C CYS A 200 11.66 -18.79 -4.73
N ASP A 201 10.78 -19.09 -3.80
CA ASP A 201 10.79 -20.30 -3.01
C ASP A 201 9.34 -20.57 -2.59
N ASP A 202 8.84 -21.77 -2.88
CA ASP A 202 7.49 -22.21 -2.47
C ASP A 202 7.42 -22.51 -0.96
N THR A 203 8.51 -22.31 -0.24
CA THR A 203 8.55 -22.38 1.22
C THR A 203 7.54 -21.40 1.84
N LYS A 204 6.57 -21.98 2.54
CA LYS A 204 5.63 -21.24 3.36
C LYS A 204 6.33 -20.75 4.63
N LEU A 205 6.77 -19.48 4.68
CA LEU A 205 7.28 -18.84 5.91
C LEU A 205 6.18 -18.08 6.68
N PRO A 206 5.85 -18.46 7.94
CA PRO A 206 4.78 -17.85 8.75
C PRO A 206 5.20 -16.46 9.25
N LEU A 207 5.29 -15.56 8.29
CA LEU A 207 5.86 -14.24 8.46
C LEU A 207 4.75 -13.20 8.53
N PHE A 208 4.76 -12.43 9.61
CA PHE A 208 3.85 -11.32 9.79
C PHE A 208 4.46 -10.08 9.11
N THR A 209 3.62 -9.29 8.43
CA THR A 209 4.08 -8.09 7.72
C THR A 209 3.03 -6.98 7.70
N ASN A 210 3.41 -5.76 7.33
CA ASN A 210 2.52 -4.59 7.28
C ASN A 210 1.51 -4.62 6.13
N ALA A 211 1.89 -5.19 4.99
CA ALA A 211 1.03 -5.33 3.83
C ALA A 211 1.41 -6.61 3.10
N ARG A 212 0.42 -7.46 2.81
CA ARG A 212 0.66 -8.76 2.17
C ARG A 212 0.59 -8.67 0.66
N GLY A 213 1.53 -9.32 -0.01
CA GLY A 213 1.39 -9.67 -1.41
C GLY A 213 0.23 -10.65 -1.62
N ASN A 214 -0.33 -10.66 -2.81
CA ASN A 214 -1.27 -11.69 -3.24
C ASN A 214 -0.58 -13.01 -3.60
N ALA A 215 0.68 -12.95 -4.03
CA ALA A 215 1.51 -14.09 -4.38
C ALA A 215 2.34 -14.67 -3.20
N THR A 216 2.17 -14.15 -1.99
CA THR A 216 2.94 -14.56 -0.79
C THR A 216 2.05 -15.29 0.21
N PHE A 217 2.65 -15.79 1.30
CA PHE A 217 1.94 -16.41 2.43
C PHE A 217 1.88 -15.51 3.67
N SER A 218 2.22 -14.23 3.53
CA SER A 218 2.35 -13.32 4.67
C SER A 218 1.03 -13.06 5.39
N ILE A 219 1.14 -12.86 6.71
CA ILE A 219 0.03 -12.56 7.61
C ILE A 219 0.04 -11.05 7.90
N PRO A 220 -0.94 -10.28 7.42
CA PRO A 220 -0.89 -8.84 7.55
C PRO A 220 -1.26 -8.38 8.97
N LEU A 221 -0.31 -7.72 9.64
CA LEU A 221 -0.55 -6.87 10.82
C LEU A 221 -0.74 -5.42 10.38
N PRO A 222 -1.44 -4.60 11.18
CA PRO A 222 -1.49 -3.17 10.93
C PRO A 222 -0.08 -2.57 10.92
N ASP A 223 0.19 -1.67 9.98
CA ASP A 223 1.49 -1.02 9.85
C ASP A 223 1.81 -0.04 11.00
N PHE A 224 3.01 0.53 11.00
CA PHE A 224 3.41 1.50 12.03
C PHE A 224 2.57 2.80 12.01
N SER A 225 1.93 3.15 10.88
CA SER A 225 1.17 4.40 10.74
C SER A 225 -0.08 4.43 11.60
N TRP A 226 -0.55 3.27 12.07
CA TRP A 226 -1.70 3.17 12.97
C TRP A 226 -1.43 3.82 14.32
N VAL A 227 -0.23 3.69 14.86
CA VAL A 227 0.17 4.32 16.13
C VAL A 227 0.94 5.62 15.92
N GLY A 228 1.05 6.08 14.67
CA GLY A 228 1.72 7.31 14.29
C GLY A 228 3.25 7.19 14.19
N TRP A 229 3.83 8.21 13.58
CA TRP A 229 5.29 8.37 13.48
C TRP A 229 5.68 9.85 13.55
N GLY A 230 6.21 10.24 14.71
CA GLY A 230 6.73 11.58 14.98
C GLY A 230 5.76 12.70 14.57
N THR A 231 6.31 13.82 14.09
CA THR A 231 5.55 14.98 13.60
C THR A 231 4.94 14.79 12.20
N SER A 232 5.24 13.68 11.52
CA SER A 232 4.92 13.50 10.09
C SER A 232 3.61 12.74 9.83
N ALA A 233 3.16 11.90 10.77
CA ALA A 233 1.89 11.21 10.67
C ALA A 233 1.28 11.00 12.06
N PRO A 234 0.12 11.61 12.37
CA PRO A 234 -0.54 11.41 13.64
C PRO A 234 -1.08 9.98 13.77
N PRO A 235 -1.30 9.49 15.00
CA PRO A 235 -1.93 8.19 15.24
C PRO A 235 -3.30 8.08 14.56
N TRP A 236 -3.73 6.84 14.33
CA TRP A 236 -4.97 6.59 13.58
C TRP A 236 -6.20 7.14 14.28
N CYS A 237 -6.32 7.15 15.61
CA CYS A 237 -7.47 7.79 16.27
C CYS A 237 -7.55 9.29 15.95
N THR A 238 -6.44 10.02 16.03
CA THR A 238 -6.36 11.44 15.68
C THR A 238 -6.63 11.67 14.19
N LEU A 239 -6.00 10.90 13.31
CA LEU A 239 -6.19 11.02 11.87
C LEU A 239 -7.63 10.67 11.48
N HIS A 240 -8.20 9.63 12.09
CA HIS A 240 -9.57 9.19 11.87
C HIS A 240 -10.56 10.30 12.22
N ALA A 241 -10.45 10.88 13.42
CA ALA A 241 -11.30 12.00 13.84
C ALA A 241 -11.16 13.21 12.89
N THR A 242 -9.93 13.58 12.55
CA THR A 242 -9.62 14.70 11.64
C THR A 242 -10.25 14.51 10.25
N MET A 243 -10.07 13.32 9.66
CA MET A 243 -10.60 13.01 8.33
C MET A 243 -12.13 12.86 8.36
N ALA A 244 -12.69 12.29 9.43
CA ALA A 244 -14.13 12.17 9.62
C ALA A 244 -14.80 13.56 9.68
N ALA A 245 -14.24 14.48 10.47
CA ALA A 245 -14.71 15.86 10.58
C ALA A 245 -14.58 16.60 9.23
N ALA A 246 -13.42 16.53 8.57
CA ALA A 246 -13.20 17.17 7.28
C ALA A 246 -14.17 16.67 6.19
N GLY A 247 -14.44 15.36 6.16
CA GLY A 247 -15.42 14.79 5.24
C GLY A 247 -16.87 15.14 5.55
N ALA A 248 -17.22 15.41 6.83
CA ALA A 248 -18.55 15.86 7.22
C ALA A 248 -18.78 17.34 6.87
N ALA A 249 -17.76 18.18 7.05
CA ALA A 249 -17.82 19.62 6.83
C ALA A 249 -17.96 20.03 5.36
N ARG A 250 -17.83 19.10 4.41
CA ARG A 250 -17.90 19.38 2.96
C ARG A 250 -18.99 18.53 2.30
N PRO A 251 -20.21 19.08 2.12
CA PRO A 251 -21.27 18.43 1.37
C PRO A 251 -20.82 18.03 -0.03
N TRP A 252 -21.38 16.95 -0.57
CA TRP A 252 -20.97 16.41 -1.87
C TRP A 252 -21.08 17.42 -3.02
N ALA A 253 -22.10 18.28 -3.01
CA ALA A 253 -22.34 19.28 -4.05
C ALA A 253 -21.24 20.37 -4.11
N GLU A 254 -20.60 20.67 -2.99
CA GLU A 254 -19.55 21.69 -2.89
C GLU A 254 -18.16 21.16 -3.27
N ARG A 255 -18.02 19.85 -3.46
CA ARG A 255 -16.72 19.23 -3.75
C ARG A 255 -16.35 19.41 -5.22
N SER A 256 -15.08 19.68 -5.46
CA SER A 256 -14.52 19.74 -6.81
C SER A 256 -14.66 18.37 -7.51
N ALA A 257 -15.10 18.40 -8.78
CA ALA A 257 -15.23 17.21 -9.62
C ALA A 257 -13.88 16.74 -10.24
N LEU A 258 -12.75 17.30 -9.82
CA LEU A 258 -11.43 16.85 -10.23
C LEU A 258 -11.00 15.60 -9.44
N GLY A 259 -10.29 14.70 -10.10
CA GLY A 259 -9.54 13.63 -9.44
C GLY A 259 -8.32 14.18 -8.73
N TYR A 260 -8.19 13.91 -7.43
CA TYR A 260 -7.18 14.51 -6.58
C TYR A 260 -6.12 13.53 -6.10
N PHE A 261 -4.86 13.94 -6.19
CA PHE A 261 -3.72 13.27 -5.56
C PHE A 261 -2.74 14.30 -5.01
N SER A 262 -2.25 14.07 -3.78
CA SER A 262 -1.07 14.75 -3.23
C SER A 262 -0.12 13.71 -2.66
N GLY A 263 1.15 13.75 -3.06
CA GLY A 263 2.17 12.80 -2.61
C GLY A 263 3.44 12.88 -3.45
N GLY A 264 4.51 12.25 -2.96
CA GLY A 264 5.76 12.14 -3.71
C GLY A 264 5.57 11.30 -4.97
N LEU A 265 5.69 11.92 -6.14
CA LEU A 265 5.46 11.24 -7.42
C LEU A 265 6.64 10.38 -7.88
N GLY A 266 7.82 10.55 -7.28
CA GLY A 266 8.99 9.70 -7.52
C GLY A 266 9.01 8.40 -6.71
N SER A 267 8.01 8.16 -5.86
CA SER A 267 7.97 6.98 -4.99
C SER A 267 7.29 5.81 -5.69
N GLY A 268 8.05 5.04 -6.46
CA GLY A 268 7.58 3.83 -7.14
C GLY A 268 7.02 4.04 -8.54
N HIS A 269 6.79 2.92 -9.24
CA HIS A 269 6.44 2.89 -10.66
C HIS A 269 5.09 3.54 -10.94
N GLN A 270 4.06 3.21 -10.15
CA GLN A 270 2.70 3.71 -10.38
C GLN A 270 2.63 5.23 -10.17
N ARG A 271 3.33 5.81 -9.20
CA ARG A 271 3.33 7.26 -9.01
C ARG A 271 4.11 8.00 -10.10
N SER A 272 5.17 7.40 -10.63
CA SER A 272 5.87 7.93 -11.82
C SER A 272 4.96 7.94 -13.04
N GLN A 273 4.16 6.88 -13.24
CA GLN A 273 3.13 6.86 -14.29
C GLN A 273 2.04 7.92 -14.05
N LEU A 274 1.60 8.14 -12.81
CA LEU A 274 0.63 9.18 -12.48
C LEU A 274 1.15 10.58 -12.84
N LYS A 275 2.44 10.83 -12.60
CA LYS A 275 3.09 12.07 -13.04
C LYS A 275 3.02 12.25 -14.55
N ALA A 276 3.34 11.20 -15.31
CA ALA A 276 3.25 11.24 -16.77
C ALA A 276 1.81 11.47 -17.24
N LEU A 277 0.83 10.79 -16.64
CA LEU A 277 -0.60 10.96 -16.95
C LEU A 277 -1.07 12.39 -16.68
N ALA A 278 -0.71 12.96 -15.53
CA ALA A 278 -1.11 14.30 -15.12
C ALA A 278 -0.60 15.42 -16.05
N ASN A 279 0.50 15.18 -16.78
CA ASN A 279 1.07 16.13 -17.73
C ASN A 279 0.44 16.05 -19.13
N ARG A 280 -0.48 15.11 -19.39
CA ARG A 280 -1.14 14.99 -20.69
C ARG A 280 -2.29 15.98 -20.82
N SER A 281 -2.56 16.43 -22.05
CA SER A 281 -3.71 17.29 -22.37
C SER A 281 -5.05 16.67 -21.96
N GLU A 282 -5.20 15.36 -22.11
CA GLU A 282 -6.41 14.62 -21.72
C GLU A 282 -6.73 14.66 -20.21
N ALA A 283 -5.75 15.00 -19.36
CA ALA A 283 -5.91 15.11 -17.91
C ALA A 283 -6.35 16.51 -17.47
N VAL A 284 -6.23 17.51 -18.35
CA VAL A 284 -6.66 18.90 -18.08
C VAL A 284 -8.16 18.92 -17.80
N GLY A 285 -8.56 19.57 -16.70
CA GLY A 285 -9.96 19.60 -16.25
C GLY A 285 -10.50 18.28 -15.70
N LEU A 286 -9.66 17.24 -15.58
CA LEU A 286 -10.01 15.96 -14.96
C LEU A 286 -9.16 15.66 -13.72
N LEU A 287 -7.90 16.08 -13.69
CA LEU A 287 -6.97 15.76 -12.61
C LEU A 287 -6.36 16.99 -11.95
N ARG A 288 -6.15 16.86 -10.65
CA ARG A 288 -5.35 17.73 -9.80
C ARG A 288 -4.33 16.87 -9.06
N VAL A 289 -3.10 16.83 -9.58
CA VAL A 289 -2.00 16.06 -8.99
C VAL A 289 -0.96 17.03 -8.45
N ARG A 290 -0.60 16.89 -7.17
CA ARG A 290 0.45 17.65 -6.50
C ARG A 290 1.66 16.77 -6.24
N ASP A 291 2.82 17.20 -6.75
CA ASP A 291 4.12 16.56 -6.51
C ASP A 291 4.76 17.21 -5.27
N VAL A 292 4.57 16.60 -4.11
CA VAL A 292 5.15 17.07 -2.84
C VAL A 292 6.42 16.31 -2.50
N SER A 293 7.32 16.91 -1.69
CA SER A 293 8.54 16.22 -1.28
C SER A 293 8.23 14.96 -0.47
N PRO A 294 8.76 13.78 -0.84
CA PRO A 294 8.58 12.55 -0.04
C PRO A 294 9.44 12.54 1.22
N ARG A 295 10.43 13.44 1.35
CA ARG A 295 11.28 13.56 2.53
C ARG A 295 10.64 14.49 3.55
N PHE A 296 10.12 13.91 4.64
CA PHE A 296 9.63 14.59 5.86
C PHE A 296 8.48 15.59 5.67
N TYR A 297 7.85 15.64 4.48
CA TYR A 297 6.68 16.47 4.16
C TYR A 297 6.73 17.92 4.71
N THR A 298 7.90 18.57 4.68
CA THR A 298 8.05 19.95 5.13
C THR A 298 7.97 20.94 3.98
N LEU A 299 7.54 22.17 4.29
CA LEU A 299 7.58 23.26 3.31
C LEU A 299 9.02 23.59 2.90
N ALA A 300 9.96 23.62 3.84
CA ALA A 300 11.39 23.84 3.56
C ALA A 300 11.95 22.87 2.51
N ASN A 301 11.66 21.57 2.65
CA ASN A 301 12.07 20.56 1.67
C ASN A 301 11.36 20.73 0.31
N SER A 302 10.10 21.17 0.33
CA SER A 302 9.33 21.42 -0.90
C SER A 302 9.89 22.62 -1.67
N VAL A 303 10.23 23.70 -0.97
CA VAL A 303 10.94 24.87 -1.53
C VAL A 303 12.29 24.46 -2.11
N LYS A 304 13.13 23.77 -1.33
CA LYS A 304 14.46 23.32 -1.77
C LYS A 304 14.41 22.41 -3.01
N SER A 305 13.31 21.67 -3.20
CA SER A 305 13.16 20.75 -4.33
C SER A 305 12.26 21.23 -5.47
N GLY A 306 11.76 22.48 -5.41
CA GLY A 306 10.85 23.04 -6.44
C GLY A 306 9.51 22.28 -6.55
N ARG A 307 9.09 21.63 -5.46
CA ARG A 307 7.89 20.80 -5.33
C ARG A 307 6.73 21.60 -4.72
N ASP A 308 5.53 21.04 -4.83
CA ASP A 308 4.35 21.65 -4.24
C ASP A 308 4.45 21.64 -2.72
N ALA A 309 3.92 22.69 -2.08
CA ALA A 309 3.78 22.74 -0.63
C ALA A 309 2.93 21.55 -0.14
N PRO A 310 3.32 20.91 0.98
CA PRO A 310 2.51 19.87 1.59
C PRO A 310 1.18 20.48 2.09
N GLU A 311 0.12 19.68 2.03
CA GLU A 311 -1.17 20.02 2.61
C GLU A 311 -1.56 18.92 3.59
N PRO A 312 -2.36 19.24 4.62
CA PRO A 312 -2.92 18.20 5.47
C PRO A 312 -3.73 17.22 4.61
N LEU A 313 -3.70 15.94 4.97
CA LEU A 313 -4.41 14.90 4.21
C LEU A 313 -5.92 15.19 4.10
N SER A 314 -6.49 15.88 5.08
CA SER A 314 -7.88 16.33 5.11
C SER A 314 -8.26 17.28 3.97
N ALA A 315 -7.31 17.98 3.35
CA ALA A 315 -7.55 18.81 2.17
C ALA A 315 -8.11 17.97 0.99
N ALA A 316 -7.81 16.67 0.95
CA ALA A 316 -8.39 15.76 -0.03
C ALA A 316 -9.92 15.71 0.05
N CYS A 317 -10.53 15.96 1.21
CA CYS A 317 -11.98 15.88 1.37
C CYS A 317 -12.77 16.96 0.60
N GLY A 318 -12.09 17.97 0.03
CA GLY A 318 -12.67 18.95 -0.89
C GLY A 318 -12.94 18.42 -2.31
N TYR A 319 -12.62 17.17 -2.61
CA TYR A 319 -12.74 16.58 -3.95
C TYR A 319 -13.68 15.36 -3.96
N LYS A 320 -14.37 15.14 -5.08
CA LYS A 320 -15.29 14.00 -5.28
C LYS A 320 -14.56 12.68 -5.56
N TYR A 321 -13.40 12.74 -6.22
CA TYR A 321 -12.65 11.56 -6.65
C TYR A 321 -11.23 11.62 -6.09
N LEU A 322 -10.87 10.69 -5.21
CA LEU A 322 -9.57 10.66 -4.52
C LEU A 322 -8.73 9.50 -5.03
N LEU A 323 -7.48 9.76 -5.39
CA LEU A 323 -6.60 8.75 -5.95
C LEU A 323 -5.76 8.10 -4.85
N SER A 324 -5.93 6.79 -4.65
CA SER A 324 -5.07 5.96 -3.81
C SER A 324 -4.10 5.19 -4.71
N VAL A 325 -2.91 5.75 -4.93
CA VAL A 325 -1.88 5.17 -5.80
C VAL A 325 -0.71 4.64 -4.95
N PRO A 326 -0.37 3.34 -5.07
CA PRO A 326 0.70 2.72 -4.30
C PRO A 326 2.04 3.38 -4.58
N GLY A 327 2.89 3.41 -3.55
CA GLY A 327 4.26 3.88 -3.65
C GLY A 327 5.16 2.80 -4.22
N PHE A 328 6.18 2.39 -3.44
CA PHE A 328 7.00 1.23 -3.78
C PHE A 328 6.21 -0.09 -3.68
N GLY A 329 5.37 -0.29 -2.66
CA GLY A 329 4.47 -1.47 -2.62
C GLY A 329 3.00 -1.16 -2.38
N TYR A 330 2.63 -0.75 -1.16
CA TYR A 330 1.23 -0.41 -0.82
C TYR A 330 0.99 1.10 -0.68
N SER A 331 -0.26 1.48 -0.36
CA SER A 331 -0.61 2.87 -0.04
C SER A 331 -1.38 2.97 1.27
N ASN A 332 -0.69 3.38 2.33
CA ASN A 332 -1.28 3.58 3.66
C ASN A 332 -2.35 4.69 3.74
N ARG A 333 -2.56 5.45 2.65
CA ARG A 333 -3.58 6.51 2.55
C ARG A 333 -4.99 5.99 2.33
N LEU A 334 -5.16 4.75 1.84
CA LEU A 334 -6.47 4.22 1.44
C LEU A 334 -7.50 4.35 2.57
N LYS A 335 -7.16 3.90 3.78
CA LYS A 335 -8.03 3.99 4.98
C LYS A 335 -8.47 5.42 5.29
N ALA A 336 -7.55 6.38 5.20
CA ALA A 336 -7.84 7.78 5.51
C ALA A 336 -8.70 8.45 4.43
N LEU A 337 -8.44 8.18 3.14
CA LEU A 337 -9.21 8.79 2.05
C LEU A 337 -10.68 8.36 2.05
N LEU A 338 -10.96 7.10 2.43
CA LEU A 338 -12.34 6.59 2.55
C LEU A 338 -13.17 7.40 3.54
N LEU A 339 -12.57 7.94 4.60
CA LEU A 339 -13.27 8.77 5.59
C LEU A 339 -13.81 10.06 4.99
N CYS A 340 -13.27 10.59 3.89
CA CYS A 340 -13.81 11.81 3.28
C CYS A 340 -15.26 11.63 2.77
N GLY A 341 -15.76 10.40 2.57
CA GLY A 341 -17.04 10.16 1.91
C GLY A 341 -17.02 10.47 0.41
N ALA A 342 -15.81 10.67 -0.14
CA ALA A 342 -15.54 10.80 -1.55
C ALA A 342 -15.33 9.41 -2.18
N VAL A 343 -15.43 9.29 -3.50
CA VAL A 343 -15.05 8.04 -4.17
C VAL A 343 -13.54 7.91 -4.16
N VAL A 344 -13.03 6.85 -3.56
CA VAL A 344 -11.61 6.50 -3.68
C VAL A 344 -11.42 5.61 -4.90
N ILE A 345 -10.58 6.04 -5.84
CA ILE A 345 -10.10 5.25 -6.97
C ILE A 345 -8.73 4.69 -6.56
N HIS A 346 -8.69 3.40 -6.28
CA HIS A 346 -7.49 2.69 -5.86
C HIS A 346 -6.84 2.00 -7.04
N VAL A 347 -5.57 2.32 -7.28
CA VAL A 347 -4.75 1.63 -8.29
C VAL A 347 -4.16 0.38 -7.65
N GLU A 348 -4.60 -0.78 -8.11
CA GLU A 348 -4.24 -2.09 -7.58
C GLU A 348 -3.70 -2.98 -8.72
N PRO A 349 -2.45 -2.76 -9.18
CA PRO A 349 -1.81 -3.66 -10.11
C PRO A 349 -1.69 -5.07 -9.50
N TYR A 350 -1.48 -6.06 -10.37
CA TYR A 350 -1.45 -7.47 -9.99
C TYR A 350 -0.53 -7.78 -8.80
N ARG A 351 0.55 -7.03 -8.54
CA ARG A 351 1.47 -7.32 -7.41
C ARG A 351 1.33 -6.38 -6.22
N SER A 352 0.25 -5.60 -6.12
CA SER A 352 0.10 -4.65 -5.03
C SER A 352 -0.09 -5.36 -3.68
N ALA A 353 0.81 -5.05 -2.75
CA ALA A 353 0.64 -5.44 -1.36
C ALA A 353 -0.61 -4.76 -0.75
N GLN A 354 -1.34 -5.49 0.06
CA GLN A 354 -2.62 -5.08 0.65
C GLN A 354 -2.54 -5.07 2.18
N GLU A 355 -3.07 -4.02 2.79
CA GLU A 355 -3.25 -3.94 4.25
C GLU A 355 -4.31 -4.95 4.72
N PHE A 356 -4.27 -5.29 6.02
CA PHE A 356 -5.13 -6.30 6.64
C PHE A 356 -6.65 -6.05 6.51
N PHE A 357 -7.09 -4.81 6.30
CA PHE A 357 -8.52 -4.50 6.19
C PHE A 357 -9.07 -4.62 4.77
N ARG A 358 -8.20 -4.81 3.76
CA ARG A 358 -8.62 -4.83 2.33
C ARG A 358 -9.79 -5.80 2.10
N PRO A 359 -9.83 -7.05 2.61
CA PRO A 359 -10.93 -7.96 2.31
C PRO A 359 -12.33 -7.47 2.72
N MET A 360 -12.45 -6.47 3.61
CA MET A 360 -13.73 -5.84 3.93
C MET A 360 -14.22 -4.87 2.86
N LEU A 361 -13.30 -4.34 2.05
CA LEU A 361 -13.62 -3.40 0.99
C LEU A 361 -14.07 -4.17 -0.26
N VAL A 362 -15.29 -3.87 -0.72
CA VAL A 362 -15.91 -4.48 -1.89
C VAL A 362 -15.78 -3.50 -3.05
N PRO A 363 -15.03 -3.85 -4.13
CA PRO A 363 -14.92 -3.00 -5.32
C PRO A 363 -16.30 -2.69 -5.92
N GLY A 364 -16.50 -1.44 -6.34
CA GLY A 364 -17.78 -0.93 -6.86
C GLY A 364 -18.83 -0.61 -5.79
N ARG A 365 -18.62 -1.00 -4.52
CA ARG A 365 -19.50 -0.66 -3.39
C ARG A 365 -18.85 0.30 -2.41
N HIS A 366 -17.63 0.02 -1.94
CA HIS A 366 -16.93 0.85 -0.95
C HIS A 366 -15.91 1.80 -1.59
N PHE A 367 -15.41 1.44 -2.77
CA PHE A 367 -14.37 2.14 -3.52
C PHE A 367 -14.31 1.61 -4.96
N VAL A 368 -13.56 2.27 -5.84
CA VAL A 368 -13.33 1.83 -7.23
C VAL A 368 -11.91 1.30 -7.35
N VAL A 369 -11.73 0.13 -7.95
CA VAL A 369 -10.41 -0.46 -8.22
C VAL A 369 -10.11 -0.35 -9.71
N VAL A 370 -8.88 0.04 -10.04
CA VAL A 370 -8.34 0.03 -11.39
C VAL A 370 -7.01 -0.73 -11.41
N GLY A 371 -6.72 -1.46 -12.48
CA GLY A 371 -5.50 -2.29 -12.57
C GLY A 371 -4.25 -1.48 -12.91
N SER A 372 -4.42 -0.29 -13.47
CA SER A 372 -3.32 0.57 -13.89
C SER A 372 -3.66 2.05 -13.79
N VAL A 373 -2.63 2.91 -13.74
CA VAL A 373 -2.81 4.36 -13.79
C VAL A 373 -3.54 4.83 -15.06
N ARG A 374 -3.39 4.10 -16.18
CA ARG A 374 -4.01 4.45 -17.47
C ARG A 374 -5.55 4.45 -17.41
N GLU A 375 -6.12 3.68 -16.48
CA GLU A 375 -7.56 3.54 -16.28
C GLU A 375 -8.16 4.65 -15.39
N ILE A 376 -7.34 5.52 -14.78
CA ILE A 376 -7.81 6.59 -13.88
C ILE A 376 -8.73 7.57 -14.62
N LEU A 377 -8.32 8.10 -15.79
CA LEU A 377 -9.15 9.06 -16.53
C LEU A 377 -10.47 8.44 -17.01
N PRO A 378 -10.49 7.24 -17.64
CA PRO A 378 -11.74 6.53 -17.94
C PRO A 378 -12.64 6.32 -16.71
N ALA A 379 -12.08 5.94 -15.56
CA ALA A 379 -12.84 5.74 -14.34
C ALA A 379 -13.48 7.04 -13.84
N ILE A 380 -12.73 8.15 -13.83
CA ILE A 380 -13.25 9.48 -13.46
C ILE A 380 -14.39 9.89 -14.40
N ARG A 381 -14.24 9.72 -15.72
CA ARG A 381 -15.29 10.06 -16.69
C ARG A 381 -16.58 9.28 -16.43
N LYS A 382 -16.48 7.97 -16.18
CA LYS A 382 -17.64 7.12 -15.82
C LYS A 382 -18.32 7.57 -14.53
N LEU A 383 -17.54 7.91 -13.51
CA LEU A 383 -18.07 8.38 -12.22
C LEU A 383 -18.67 9.79 -12.31
N ARG A 384 -18.15 10.66 -13.17
CA ARG A 384 -18.75 11.98 -13.46
C ARG A 384 -20.07 11.86 -14.20
N ALA A 385 -20.16 10.92 -15.15
CA ALA A 385 -21.39 10.65 -15.88
C ALA A 385 -22.49 10.02 -14.98
N ASN A 386 -22.12 9.49 -13.81
CA ASN A 386 -23.06 8.93 -12.84
C ASN A 386 -22.72 9.40 -11.42
N ASP A 387 -22.96 10.69 -11.16
CA ASP A 387 -22.61 11.36 -9.91
C ASP A 387 -23.32 10.75 -8.69
N THR A 388 -24.57 10.30 -8.85
CA THR A 388 -25.33 9.60 -7.79
C THR A 388 -24.68 8.27 -7.40
N LEU A 389 -24.24 7.47 -8.39
CA LEU A 389 -23.49 6.24 -8.12
C LEU A 389 -22.19 6.57 -7.39
N ALA A 390 -21.45 7.58 -7.85
CA ALA A 390 -20.21 8.00 -7.21
C ALA A 390 -20.45 8.39 -5.74
N GLN A 391 -21.42 9.24 -5.47
CA GLN A 391 -21.78 9.63 -4.10
C GLN A 391 -22.14 8.42 -3.22
N ARG A 392 -22.91 7.46 -3.76
CA ARG A 392 -23.28 6.24 -3.05
C ARG A 392 -22.07 5.40 -2.67
N ILE A 393 -21.12 5.21 -3.59
CA ILE A 393 -19.86 4.48 -3.32
C ILE A 393 -19.07 5.17 -2.22
N GLY A 394 -18.86 6.50 -2.32
CA GLY A 394 -18.12 7.27 -1.34
C GLY A 394 -18.75 7.20 0.07
N ARG A 395 -20.07 7.33 0.16
CA ARG A 395 -20.82 7.20 1.43
C ARG A 395 -20.70 5.80 2.04
N ALA A 396 -20.76 4.75 1.23
CA ALA A 396 -20.63 3.37 1.69
C ALA A 396 -19.20 3.08 2.20
N GLY A 397 -18.18 3.55 1.49
CA GLY A 397 -16.78 3.47 1.95
C GLY A 397 -16.54 4.18 3.28
N ARG A 398 -17.02 5.42 3.41
CA ARG A 398 -16.95 6.18 4.67
C ARG A 398 -17.64 5.47 5.82
N ARG A 399 -18.86 4.95 5.60
CA ARG A 399 -19.61 4.23 6.63
C ARG A 399 -18.84 3.03 7.15
N LEU A 400 -18.27 2.22 6.24
CA LEU A 400 -17.49 1.05 6.64
C LEU A 400 -16.31 1.43 7.55
N VAL A 401 -15.54 2.45 7.17
CA VAL A 401 -14.36 2.86 7.95
C VAL A 401 -14.76 3.43 9.31
N LEU A 402 -15.78 4.29 9.36
CA LEU A 402 -16.30 4.85 10.62
C LEU A 402 -16.79 3.76 11.57
N THR A 403 -17.44 2.71 11.05
CA THR A 403 -18.06 1.68 11.88
C THR A 403 -17.07 0.58 12.28
N HIS A 404 -16.19 0.15 11.38
CA HIS A 404 -15.44 -1.10 11.56
C HIS A 404 -13.92 -0.95 11.53
N LEU A 405 -13.40 0.25 11.26
CA LEU A 405 -11.96 0.48 11.10
C LEU A 405 -11.47 1.59 12.02
N THR A 406 -11.92 1.57 13.28
CA THR A 406 -11.42 2.45 14.35
C THR A 406 -10.18 1.86 15.03
N MET A 407 -9.52 2.61 15.91
CA MET A 407 -8.38 2.09 16.68
C MET A 407 -8.80 0.87 17.53
N ASN A 408 -9.91 0.96 18.25
CA ASN A 408 -10.44 -0.13 19.07
C ASN A 408 -10.67 -1.42 18.23
N HIS A 409 -11.33 -1.30 17.08
CA HIS A 409 -11.51 -2.43 16.16
C HIS A 409 -10.19 -3.00 15.66
N THR A 410 -9.18 -2.16 15.47
CA THR A 410 -7.84 -2.59 15.04
C THR A 410 -7.09 -3.35 16.12
N VAL A 411 -7.15 -2.90 17.38
CA VAL A 411 -6.61 -3.64 18.53
C VAL A 411 -7.33 -4.99 18.67
N LYS A 412 -8.65 -5.02 18.52
CA LYS A 412 -9.45 -6.26 18.50
C LYS A 412 -9.04 -7.20 17.35
N TYR A 413 -8.70 -6.67 16.17
CA TYR A 413 -8.14 -7.46 15.07
C TYR A 413 -6.79 -8.08 15.44
N VAL A 414 -5.86 -7.30 15.98
CA VAL A 414 -4.54 -7.83 16.38
C VAL A 414 -4.70 -8.95 17.40
N ARG A 415 -5.59 -8.77 18.39
CA ARG A 415 -5.93 -9.79 19.37
C ARG A 415 -6.51 -11.05 18.71
N ALA A 416 -7.54 -10.90 17.89
CA ALA A 416 -8.17 -12.02 17.19
C ALA A 416 -7.19 -12.74 16.25
N LEU A 417 -6.25 -12.01 15.64
CA LEU A 417 -5.21 -12.55 14.78
C LEU A 417 -4.24 -13.43 15.57
N LEU A 418 -3.74 -12.93 16.71
CA LEU A 418 -2.85 -13.71 17.58
C LEU A 418 -3.56 -14.96 18.12
N SER A 419 -4.83 -14.85 18.53
CA SER A 419 -5.62 -16.01 18.96
C SER A 419 -5.89 -17.01 17.82
N ALA A 420 -6.15 -16.54 16.59
CA ALA A 420 -6.29 -17.41 15.43
C ALA A 420 -4.98 -18.13 15.08
N TYR A 421 -3.86 -17.41 15.18
CA TYR A 421 -2.53 -17.95 14.94
C TYR A 421 -2.12 -18.96 16.02
N SER A 422 -2.40 -18.67 17.29
CA SER A 422 -2.19 -19.61 18.41
C SER A 422 -2.84 -20.98 18.17
N ARG A 423 -4.07 -21.01 17.65
CA ARG A 423 -4.81 -22.25 17.35
C ARG A 423 -4.17 -23.12 16.27
N VAL A 424 -3.34 -22.54 15.40
CA VAL A 424 -2.61 -23.31 14.39
C VAL A 424 -1.21 -23.69 14.86
N LEU A 425 -0.68 -23.12 15.95
CA LEU A 425 0.59 -23.54 16.53
C LEU A 425 0.51 -24.97 17.06
N ARG A 426 1.55 -25.77 16.81
CA ARG A 426 1.61 -27.20 17.20
C ARG A 426 2.56 -27.51 18.34
N ASN A 427 3.44 -26.58 18.68
CA ASN A 427 4.37 -26.73 19.78
C ASN A 427 4.05 -25.70 20.87
N PRO A 428 4.28 -26.04 22.16
CA PRO A 428 4.26 -25.05 23.23
C PRO A 428 5.23 -23.90 22.94
N VAL A 429 4.88 -22.69 23.39
CA VAL A 429 5.76 -21.53 23.21
C VAL A 429 6.81 -21.49 24.31
N VAL A 430 8.02 -21.94 24.00
CA VAL A 430 9.16 -21.89 24.93
C VAL A 430 9.87 -20.55 24.86
N LEU A 431 10.16 -19.93 26.01
CA LEU A 431 10.91 -18.68 26.10
C LEU A 431 12.41 -18.97 26.27
N GLU A 432 13.17 -18.76 25.20
CA GLU A 432 14.64 -18.89 25.20
C GLU A 432 15.32 -17.60 25.71
N PRO A 433 16.61 -17.64 26.09
CA PRO A 433 17.39 -16.43 26.38
C PRO A 433 17.40 -15.42 25.23
N GLY A 434 17.54 -14.13 25.57
CA GLY A 434 17.67 -13.04 24.58
C GLY A 434 16.38 -12.30 24.22
N TYR A 435 15.27 -12.59 24.89
CA TYR A 435 14.03 -11.81 24.77
C TYR A 435 13.91 -10.78 25.89
N ALA A 436 13.47 -9.57 25.56
CA ALA A 436 13.08 -8.54 26.52
C ALA A 436 11.58 -8.60 26.79
N ARG A 437 11.17 -8.59 28.07
CA ARG A 437 9.76 -8.46 28.45
C ARG A 437 9.29 -7.04 28.22
N ILE A 438 8.16 -6.88 27.55
CA ILE A 438 7.52 -5.59 27.29
C ILE A 438 6.22 -5.53 28.09
N ARG A 439 6.19 -4.72 29.16
CA ARG A 439 4.99 -4.50 29.98
C ARG A 439 4.36 -3.14 29.68
N THR A 440 5.19 -2.17 29.30
CA THR A 440 4.80 -0.77 29.14
C THR A 440 5.37 -0.17 27.85
N ALA A 441 4.91 1.02 27.45
CA ALA A 441 5.55 1.76 26.37
C ALA A 441 7.00 2.13 26.73
N ALA A 442 7.29 2.37 28.01
CA ALA A 442 8.64 2.67 28.47
C ALA A 442 9.60 1.49 28.24
N ASP A 443 9.14 0.25 28.47
CA ASP A 443 9.94 -0.95 28.15
C ASP A 443 10.23 -1.04 26.64
N LEU A 444 9.21 -0.77 25.81
CA LEU A 444 9.38 -0.76 24.36
C LEU A 444 10.32 0.35 23.93
N ALA A 445 10.21 1.54 24.50
CA ALA A 445 11.05 2.68 24.17
C ALA A 445 12.52 2.43 24.55
N ARG A 446 12.76 1.77 25.70
CA ARG A 446 14.08 1.32 26.13
C ARG A 446 14.66 0.26 25.18
N LEU A 447 13.86 -0.76 24.84
CA LEU A 447 14.27 -1.81 23.90
C LEU A 447 14.64 -1.22 22.53
N THR A 448 13.85 -0.25 22.06
CA THR A 448 14.00 0.35 20.73
C THR A 448 14.97 1.53 20.69
N ARG A 449 15.42 2.03 21.84
CA ARG A 449 16.19 3.27 21.98
C ARG A 449 15.50 4.46 21.31
N LEU A 450 14.17 4.45 21.28
CA LEU A 450 13.34 5.55 20.76
C LEU A 450 13.13 6.67 21.79
N CYS A 451 13.30 6.37 23.08
CA CYS A 451 13.26 7.34 24.17
C CYS A 451 14.46 7.08 25.11
N GLU A 452 15.54 7.85 24.99
CA GLU A 452 16.54 8.05 26.06
C GLU A 452 16.37 9.48 26.56
N CYS A 453 15.60 9.67 27.62
CA CYS A 453 15.72 10.83 28.50
C CYS A 453 16.08 10.26 29.87
N THR A 454 17.38 10.05 30.13
CA THR A 454 17.90 9.88 31.50
C THR A 454 18.52 11.19 31.93
N GLY A 455 18.17 11.63 33.14
CA GLY A 455 18.63 12.88 33.73
C GLY A 455 20.13 13.11 33.61
N HIS A 456 20.48 14.39 33.48
CA HIS A 456 21.84 14.94 33.53
C HIS A 456 22.81 14.48 32.42
N SER A 457 22.53 14.83 31.17
CA SER A 457 23.57 15.23 30.22
C SER A 457 22.96 15.98 29.03
N LYS A 458 23.45 17.20 28.77
CA LYS A 458 23.02 18.11 27.69
C LYS A 458 23.52 17.67 26.29
N VAL A 459 23.29 16.43 25.88
CA VAL A 459 23.61 16.02 24.50
C VAL A 459 22.46 15.24 23.88
N CYS A 460 21.49 15.98 23.35
CA CYS A 460 20.60 15.46 22.31
C CYS A 460 21.31 15.64 20.97
N ALA A 461 21.93 14.59 20.42
CA ALA A 461 22.43 14.61 19.05
C ALA A 461 21.24 14.57 18.08
N GLY A 462 20.80 15.75 17.65
CA GLY A 462 19.89 15.93 16.52
C GLY A 462 20.57 15.59 15.18
N PRO A 463 19.83 15.62 14.05
CA PRO A 463 20.39 15.36 12.72
C PRO A 463 21.12 16.59 12.14
N GLU A 464 21.90 17.30 12.94
CA GLU A 464 22.82 18.33 12.44
C GLU A 464 24.25 17.78 12.42
N GLY A 465 24.61 17.27 11.26
CA GLY A 465 25.95 16.82 10.93
C GLY A 465 26.17 16.79 9.42
N LEU A 466 25.52 17.69 8.68
CA LEU A 466 25.82 18.05 7.30
C LEU A 466 25.53 19.56 7.10
N LEU A 467 26.09 20.38 8.00
CA LEU A 467 26.43 21.76 7.69
C LEU A 467 27.96 21.79 7.60
N PHE A 468 28.48 21.75 6.37
CA PHE A 468 29.77 22.36 6.11
C PHE A 468 29.61 23.84 6.43
N SER A 469 30.20 24.31 7.53
CA SER A 469 30.47 25.73 7.71
C SER A 469 31.81 26.07 7.06
N PRO A 470 31.94 27.28 6.48
CA PRO A 470 33.05 27.67 5.63
C PRO A 470 34.30 27.93 6.47
N GLY A 471 35.31 27.07 6.34
CA GLY A 471 36.66 27.30 6.83
C GLY A 471 37.50 28.00 5.77
N THR A 472 37.91 29.21 6.12
CA THR A 472 38.98 30.06 5.57
C THR A 472 40.08 29.37 4.76
N GLY A 473 40.55 30.09 3.73
CA GLY A 473 41.45 29.62 2.69
C GLY A 473 42.77 28.99 3.15
N GLY A 474 43.21 28.03 2.33
CA GLY A 474 44.52 27.41 2.35
C GLY A 474 44.67 26.60 1.06
N ALA A 475 45.64 26.95 0.24
CA ALA A 475 45.82 26.45 -1.12
C ALA A 475 46.48 25.06 -1.19
N SER A 476 46.08 24.29 -2.22
CA SER A 476 46.83 23.27 -2.98
C SER A 476 47.16 21.91 -2.32
N PRO A 477 47.51 20.83 -3.07
CA PRO A 477 47.54 20.60 -4.54
C PRO A 477 46.76 19.32 -5.00
N PRO A 478 46.69 19.01 -6.32
CA PRO A 478 45.95 17.84 -6.84
C PRO A 478 46.81 16.57 -6.80
N VAL A 479 46.19 15.43 -6.46
CA VAL A 479 46.83 14.11 -6.57
C VAL A 479 46.10 13.30 -7.64
N GLU A 480 46.84 13.18 -8.74
CA GLU A 480 46.94 12.13 -9.76
C GLU A 480 45.96 10.95 -9.71
N GLY A 481 45.38 10.70 -10.89
CA GLY A 481 44.69 9.47 -11.22
C GLY A 481 45.67 8.37 -11.59
N GLU A 482 45.30 7.13 -11.28
CA GLU A 482 46.01 5.97 -11.78
C GLU A 482 45.08 4.80 -12.09
N ARG A 483 44.85 4.67 -13.41
CA ARG A 483 44.90 3.43 -14.20
C ARG A 483 43.95 2.27 -13.86
N ASP A 484 42.98 2.07 -14.75
CA ASP A 484 42.53 0.73 -15.14
C ASP A 484 42.84 0.50 -16.63
N ARG A 485 43.67 -0.51 -16.90
CA ARG A 485 43.94 -1.10 -18.23
C ARG A 485 42.67 -1.92 -18.58
N GLY A 486 42.00 -1.77 -19.71
CA GLY A 486 42.52 -1.94 -21.06
C GLY A 486 41.98 -3.25 -21.63
N LEU A 487 40.86 -3.21 -22.36
CA LEU A 487 40.55 -4.15 -23.44
C LEU A 487 39.91 -3.34 -24.58
N GLY A 488 40.66 -3.26 -25.67
CA GLY A 488 40.35 -2.47 -26.85
C GLY A 488 39.32 -3.13 -27.76
N GLY A 489 38.65 -2.27 -28.52
CA GLY A 489 37.79 -2.60 -29.64
C GLY A 489 37.50 -1.32 -30.40
N GLU A 490 38.30 -1.06 -31.44
CA GLU A 490 38.16 0.07 -32.35
C GLU A 490 36.79 0.06 -33.04
N HIS A 491 36.16 1.22 -33.21
CA HIS A 491 35.62 1.65 -34.51
C HIS A 491 35.10 3.11 -34.48
N ARG A 492 35.82 3.93 -35.24
CA ARG A 492 35.40 5.06 -36.12
C ARG A 492 34.33 6.04 -35.63
N ALA A 493 34.78 7.29 -35.49
CA ALA A 493 33.95 8.49 -35.43
C ALA A 493 33.27 8.81 -36.77
N ALA A 494 32.02 9.28 -36.71
CA ALA A 494 31.40 10.18 -37.68
C ALA A 494 30.45 11.15 -36.95
N PRO A 495 30.35 12.43 -37.36
CA PRO A 495 29.65 13.48 -36.62
C PRO A 495 28.21 13.71 -37.11
N GLY A 496 27.31 14.17 -36.23
CA GLY A 496 25.96 14.58 -36.63
C GLY A 496 25.12 15.18 -35.50
N ARG A 497 24.76 16.45 -35.65
CA ARG A 497 24.01 17.31 -34.72
C ARG A 497 22.54 16.88 -34.56
N GLY A 498 21.93 17.25 -33.43
CA GLY A 498 20.52 17.69 -33.44
C GLY A 498 19.70 17.45 -32.18
N MET A 499 19.19 18.55 -31.62
CA MET A 499 18.07 18.69 -30.69
C MET A 499 18.23 18.23 -29.22
N ARG A 500 18.60 19.20 -28.38
CA ARG A 500 18.05 19.29 -27.01
C ARG A 500 16.54 19.51 -27.13
N GLU A 501 15.75 18.53 -26.71
CA GLU A 501 14.34 18.74 -26.39
C GLU A 501 14.23 19.71 -25.21
N GLU A 502 13.68 20.90 -25.47
CA GLU A 502 13.26 21.83 -24.43
C GLU A 502 12.11 21.21 -23.61
N ARG A 503 12.29 21.12 -22.29
CA ARG A 503 11.22 20.76 -21.36
C ARG A 503 10.09 21.80 -21.47
N PRO A 504 8.80 21.40 -21.50
CA PRO A 504 7.71 22.36 -21.54
C PRO A 504 7.70 23.22 -20.27
N ARG A 505 7.70 24.54 -20.45
CA ARG A 505 7.58 25.54 -19.38
C ARG A 505 6.23 25.38 -18.67
N ARG A 506 6.27 25.30 -17.35
CA ARG A 506 5.08 25.27 -16.48
C ARG A 506 4.31 26.59 -16.62
N SER A 507 2.98 26.56 -16.46
CA SER A 507 2.14 27.76 -16.57
C SER A 507 2.52 28.81 -15.51
N ALA A 508 2.56 30.10 -15.89
CA ALA A 508 2.84 31.20 -14.97
C ALA A 508 1.83 31.25 -13.79
N ALA A 509 0.59 30.80 -14.03
CA ALA A 509 -0.46 30.71 -13.03
C ALA A 509 -0.15 29.69 -11.91
N ASP A 510 0.48 28.57 -12.25
CA ASP A 510 0.90 27.57 -11.26
C ASP A 510 2.04 28.08 -10.38
N GLN A 511 2.97 28.84 -10.96
CA GLN A 511 4.08 29.43 -10.20
C GLN A 511 3.57 30.52 -9.24
N ALA A 512 2.71 31.43 -9.72
CA ALA A 512 2.11 32.47 -8.89
C ALA A 512 1.23 31.93 -7.74
N ARG A 513 0.64 30.74 -7.90
CA ARG A 513 -0.07 30.06 -6.80
C ARG A 513 0.91 29.54 -5.74
N LYS A 514 2.06 28.99 -6.14
CA LYS A 514 3.09 28.49 -5.21
C LYS A 514 3.70 29.63 -4.40
N ASP A 515 3.95 30.76 -5.04
CA ASP A 515 4.56 31.93 -4.39
C ASP A 515 3.60 32.56 -3.36
N ARG A 516 2.29 32.61 -3.65
CA ARG A 516 1.26 33.05 -2.69
C ARG A 516 1.14 32.12 -1.48
N ALA A 517 1.11 30.81 -1.70
CA ALA A 517 1.07 29.84 -0.60
C ALA A 517 2.33 29.92 0.30
N LYS A 518 3.50 30.22 -0.29
CA LYS A 518 4.74 30.48 0.45
C LYS A 518 4.63 31.72 1.33
N ALA A 519 4.13 32.84 0.79
CA ALA A 519 4.00 34.09 1.52
C ALA A 519 2.99 34.00 2.67
N GLU A 520 1.86 33.32 2.47
CA GLU A 520 0.81 33.15 3.48
C GLU A 520 1.27 32.27 4.66
N TRP A 521 2.07 31.23 4.39
CA TRP A 521 2.68 30.42 5.44
C TRP A 521 3.76 31.17 6.22
N LEU A 522 4.65 31.92 5.54
CA LEU A 522 5.68 32.72 6.22
C LEU A 522 5.05 33.72 7.20
N ARG A 523 3.88 34.29 6.86
CA ARG A 523 3.10 35.13 7.77
C ARG A 523 2.52 34.34 8.94
N ARG A 524 2.00 33.13 8.72
CA ARG A 524 1.50 32.26 9.81
C ARG A 524 2.60 31.78 10.75
N GLU A 525 3.77 31.44 10.24
CA GLU A 525 4.92 31.04 11.07
C GLU A 525 5.48 32.20 11.87
N ALA A 526 5.55 33.40 11.29
CA ALA A 526 5.92 34.60 12.04
C ALA A 526 4.99 34.80 13.25
N LEU A 527 3.68 34.65 13.05
CA LEU A 527 2.66 34.75 14.10
C LEU A 527 2.71 33.60 15.13
N LEU A 528 3.10 32.39 14.72
CA LEU A 528 3.27 31.26 15.64
C LEU A 528 4.59 31.35 16.43
N SER A 529 5.65 31.91 15.82
CA SER A 529 6.97 32.06 16.44
C SER A 529 7.01 33.10 17.56
N GLU A 530 6.11 34.09 17.55
CA GLU A 530 5.97 35.07 18.64
C GLU A 530 5.23 34.51 19.87
N SER A 531 4.67 33.30 19.80
CA SER A 531 3.90 32.69 20.89
C SER A 531 4.62 31.60 21.69
N HIS A 532 5.85 31.21 21.32
CA HIS A 532 6.58 30.12 21.99
C HIS A 532 7.95 30.57 22.49
N GLY A 533 7.95 31.21 23.66
CA GLY A 533 9.14 31.37 24.48
C GLY A 533 9.58 30.06 25.11
N SER A 534 10.87 29.77 25.02
CA SER A 534 11.66 28.87 25.86
C SER A 534 11.42 27.34 25.81
N SER A 535 12.50 26.63 25.49
CA SER A 535 12.94 25.33 26.05
C SER A 535 12.11 24.07 25.78
N HIS A 536 12.82 22.95 25.51
CA HIS A 536 12.60 21.55 25.95
C HIS A 536 13.05 20.56 24.86
N CYS A 537 14.30 20.08 24.95
CA CYS A 537 14.84 19.02 24.09
C CYS A 537 14.29 17.59 24.39
N CYS A 538 13.23 17.45 25.20
CA CYS A 538 12.49 16.19 25.37
C CYS A 538 10.95 16.40 25.20
N SER A 539 10.45 17.50 24.61
CA SER A 539 8.98 17.71 24.45
C SER A 539 8.37 17.21 23.12
N GLY A 540 9.14 16.55 22.25
CA GLY A 540 8.63 15.98 20.98
C GLY A 540 8.32 14.49 21.01
N TYR A 541 8.77 13.79 22.05
CA TYR A 541 8.49 12.37 22.29
C TYR A 541 8.14 12.20 23.77
N ASP A 542 7.05 12.85 24.18
CA ASP A 542 6.23 12.24 25.20
C ASP A 542 6.00 10.80 24.73
N CYS A 543 6.38 9.84 25.57
CA CYS A 543 6.34 8.42 25.28
C CYS A 543 5.07 7.79 25.95
N PRO A 544 3.85 8.40 25.90
CA PRO A 544 2.70 7.83 26.56
C PRO A 544 2.23 6.61 25.77
N LEU A 545 1.75 5.61 26.51
CA LEU A 545 0.91 4.56 25.95
C LEU A 545 -0.38 5.13 25.32
N ASP A 546 -0.76 6.35 25.71
CA ASP A 546 -1.99 7.06 25.34
C ASP A 546 -1.95 7.66 23.93
N ILE A 547 -1.40 6.91 22.98
CA ILE A 547 -1.48 7.22 21.55
C ILE A 547 -2.94 7.34 21.12
N CYS A 548 -3.84 6.65 21.83
CA CYS A 548 -5.29 6.74 21.75
C CYS A 548 -5.89 6.32 23.12
N PRO A 549 -6.11 7.22 24.09
CA PRO A 549 -6.56 6.85 25.45
C PRO A 549 -7.91 6.12 25.46
N GLU A 550 -8.77 6.38 24.47
CA GLU A 550 -10.06 5.70 24.30
C GLU A 550 -9.96 4.21 23.90
N ALA A 551 -8.76 3.73 23.53
CA ALA A 551 -8.55 2.38 22.99
C ALA A 551 -7.92 1.39 23.99
N VAL A 552 -7.50 1.85 25.17
CA VAL A 552 -6.84 1.05 26.23
C VAL A 552 -7.86 0.47 27.21
#